data_AF-A0A497F6T7-F1
#
_entry.id   AF-A0A497F6T7-F1
#
_cell.length_a   1.000
_cell.length_b   1.000
_cell.length_c   1.000
_cell.angle_alpha   90.00
_cell.angle_beta   90.00
_cell.angle_gamma   90.00
#
_symmetry.space_group_name_H-M   'P 1'
#
loop_
_entity.id
_entity.type
_entity.pdbx_description
1 polymer ?
#
loop_
_entity_poly.entity_id
_entity_poly.type
_entity_poly.pdbx_seq_one_letter_code
_entity_poly.pdbx_strand_id
1 'polypeptide(L)'
;MPIRRLSQDALKHCLEIISRFDELAKYKRDYGEKFRTRCRTLPQLMEDVGIVATLAFAYAKASDKVRVPVEIAKKLGKEVREYRQGCVECSICDIIAGYLDGKITIEEVKSVLQGKFDEAVGYAAFLYATVQWLAQHCPVPRMGTLTVENLLEKISELSTTELALVMYFLRPMYNVLKELTDAKYGG
;
A
#
# COMPACT_ATOMS: atom_id res chain seq x y z
N MET A 1 -7.83 22.72 7.19
CA MET A 1 -6.53 22.71 6.48
C MET A 1 -6.72 23.37 5.12
N PRO A 2 -5.87 24.31 4.67
CA PRO A 2 -5.99 24.93 3.35
C PRO A 2 -5.73 23.89 2.23
N ILE A 3 -6.55 23.88 1.17
CA ILE A 3 -6.45 22.95 0.02
C ILE A 3 -5.03 22.92 -0.59
N ARG A 4 -4.36 24.08 -0.66
CA ARG A 4 -2.98 24.19 -1.16
C ARG A 4 -1.97 23.40 -0.34
N ARG A 5 -2.11 23.38 1.00
CA ARG A 5 -1.22 22.59 1.87
C ARG A 5 -1.44 21.10 1.67
N LEU A 6 -2.69 20.66 1.58
CA LEU A 6 -3.04 19.25 1.36
C LEU A 6 -2.47 18.71 0.04
N SER A 7 -2.44 19.55 -1.00
CA SER A 7 -1.85 19.19 -2.30
C SER A 7 -0.31 19.10 -2.25
N GLN A 8 0.35 19.98 -1.50
CA GLN A 8 1.81 19.91 -1.30
C GLN A 8 2.21 18.69 -0.48
N ASP A 9 1.47 18.38 0.58
CA ASP A 9 1.68 17.20 1.41
C ASP A 9 1.47 15.93 0.57
N ALA A 10 0.45 15.91 -0.28
CA ALA A 10 0.19 14.80 -1.21
C ALA A 10 1.37 14.56 -2.15
N LEU A 11 1.93 15.63 -2.72
CA LEU A 11 3.11 15.54 -3.56
C LEU A 11 4.32 14.98 -2.82
N LYS A 12 4.61 15.49 -1.62
CA LYS A 12 5.72 15.01 -0.81
C LYS A 12 5.57 13.52 -0.47
N HIS A 13 4.38 13.12 -0.02
CA HIS A 13 4.05 11.74 0.32
C HIS A 13 4.22 10.79 -0.88
N CYS A 14 3.64 11.16 -2.02
CA CYS A 14 3.71 10.32 -3.22
C CYS A 14 5.15 10.21 -3.76
N LEU A 15 5.93 11.29 -3.72
CA LEU A 15 7.34 11.26 -4.12
C LEU A 15 8.16 10.33 -3.24
N GLU A 16 7.92 10.32 -1.93
CA GLU A 16 8.61 9.43 -1.00
C GLU A 16 8.30 7.95 -1.32
N ILE A 17 7.03 7.61 -1.49
CA ILE A 17 6.63 6.23 -1.84
C ILE A 17 7.21 5.80 -3.18
N ILE A 18 7.09 6.64 -4.21
CA ILE A 18 7.59 6.31 -5.55
C ILE A 18 9.11 6.18 -5.55
N SER A 19 9.83 7.04 -4.82
CA SER A 19 11.28 6.96 -4.69
C SER A 19 11.71 5.62 -4.08
N ARG A 20 11.08 5.21 -2.98
CA ARG A 20 11.36 3.90 -2.34
C ARG A 20 10.95 2.73 -3.23
N PHE A 21 9.81 2.82 -3.90
CA PHE A 21 9.32 1.73 -4.77
C PHE A 21 10.11 1.60 -6.08
N ASP A 22 10.79 2.67 -6.55
CA ASP A 22 11.54 2.67 -7.80
C ASP A 22 12.65 1.61 -7.83
N GLU A 23 13.33 1.38 -6.70
CA GLU A 23 14.33 0.31 -6.58
C GLU A 23 13.73 -1.08 -6.81
N LEU A 24 12.52 -1.32 -6.29
CA LEU A 24 11.79 -2.56 -6.51
C LEU A 24 11.29 -2.69 -7.96
N ALA A 25 10.84 -1.59 -8.58
CA ALA A 25 10.44 -1.55 -9.98
C ALA A 25 11.63 -1.76 -10.94
N LYS A 26 12.84 -1.33 -10.58
CA LYS A 26 14.08 -1.62 -11.34
C LYS A 26 14.45 -3.10 -11.30
N TYR A 27 14.17 -3.78 -10.20
CA TYR A 27 14.38 -5.23 -10.11
C TYR A 27 13.44 -5.98 -11.05
N LYS A 28 12.15 -5.60 -11.11
CA LYS A 28 11.19 -6.19 -12.04
C LYS A 28 10.25 -5.11 -12.61
N ARG A 29 10.38 -4.85 -13.92
CA ARG A 29 9.62 -3.82 -14.66
C ARG A 29 8.11 -3.91 -14.40
N ASP A 30 7.57 -5.13 -14.43
CA ASP A 30 6.13 -5.35 -14.28
C ASP A 30 5.60 -4.81 -12.94
N TYR A 31 6.40 -4.78 -11.88
CA TYR A 31 5.96 -4.21 -10.59
C TYR A 31 5.59 -2.74 -10.70
N GLY A 32 6.39 -1.95 -11.43
CA GLY A 32 6.10 -0.54 -11.71
C GLY A 32 4.83 -0.38 -12.54
N GLU A 33 4.66 -1.21 -13.58
CA GLU A 33 3.48 -1.20 -14.44
C GLU A 33 2.20 -1.58 -13.68
N LYS A 34 2.25 -2.62 -12.84
CA LYS A 34 1.11 -3.04 -12.02
C LYS A 34 0.77 -1.98 -10.99
N PHE A 35 1.75 -1.40 -10.28
CA PHE A 35 1.49 -0.31 -9.34
C PHE A 35 0.84 0.90 -10.04
N ARG A 36 1.38 1.34 -11.18
CA ARG A 36 0.79 2.41 -12.01
C ARG A 36 -0.65 2.09 -12.40
N THR A 37 -0.90 0.87 -12.87
CA THR A 37 -2.25 0.43 -13.26
C THR A 37 -3.23 0.59 -12.10
N ARG A 38 -2.85 0.19 -10.88
CA ARG A 38 -3.71 0.32 -9.69
C ARG A 38 -3.94 1.77 -9.29
N CYS A 39 -2.94 2.64 -9.42
CA CYS A 39 -3.10 4.08 -9.19
C CYS A 39 -4.08 4.74 -10.16
N ARG A 40 -4.29 4.15 -11.34
CA ARG A 40 -5.28 4.63 -12.32
C ARG A 40 -6.67 4.06 -12.08
N THR A 41 -6.76 2.76 -11.83
CA THR A 41 -8.05 2.06 -11.83
C THR A 41 -8.76 2.09 -10.49
N LEU A 42 -8.03 1.98 -9.37
CA LEU A 42 -8.66 1.86 -8.06
C LEU A 42 -9.35 3.14 -7.58
N PRO A 43 -8.81 4.35 -7.79
CA PRO A 43 -9.54 5.56 -7.44
C PRO A 43 -10.88 5.68 -8.16
N GLN A 44 -10.94 5.32 -9.45
CA GLN A 44 -12.21 5.29 -10.19
C GLN A 44 -13.17 4.24 -9.62
N LEU A 45 -12.66 3.04 -9.32
CA LEU A 45 -13.47 1.98 -8.73
C LEU A 45 -14.06 2.40 -7.37
N MET A 46 -13.35 3.18 -6.56
CA MET A 46 -13.88 3.73 -5.30
C MET A 46 -15.06 4.67 -5.50
N GLU A 47 -15.07 5.44 -6.59
CA GLU A 47 -16.20 6.32 -6.94
C GLU A 47 -17.39 5.49 -7.46
N ASP A 48 -17.13 4.40 -8.19
CA ASP A 48 -18.17 3.58 -8.82
C ASP A 48 -18.86 2.60 -7.86
N VAL A 49 -18.10 1.91 -7.00
CA VAL A 49 -18.61 0.85 -6.12
C VAL A 49 -18.40 1.13 -4.63
N GLY A 50 -17.77 2.25 -4.29
CA GLY A 50 -17.49 2.66 -2.92
C GLY A 50 -16.12 2.20 -2.40
N ILE A 51 -15.60 2.98 -1.44
CA ILE A 51 -14.26 2.79 -0.87
C ILE A 51 -14.09 1.46 -0.13
N VAL A 52 -15.07 1.03 0.66
CA VAL A 52 -14.99 -0.19 1.47
C VAL A 52 -14.80 -1.41 0.57
N ALA A 53 -15.67 -1.57 -0.43
CA ALA A 53 -15.63 -2.68 -1.37
C ALA A 53 -14.32 -2.68 -2.19
N THR A 54 -13.88 -1.50 -2.64
CA THR A 54 -12.65 -1.37 -3.42
C THR A 54 -11.41 -1.73 -2.62
N LEU A 55 -11.30 -1.28 -1.37
CA LEU A 55 -10.17 -1.61 -0.50
C LEU A 55 -10.19 -3.08 -0.07
N ALA A 56 -11.37 -3.66 0.18
CA ALA A 56 -11.51 -5.08 0.44
C ALA A 56 -11.03 -5.93 -0.74
N PHE A 57 -11.42 -5.55 -1.96
CA PHE A 57 -10.95 -6.18 -3.19
C PHE A 57 -9.43 -6.07 -3.35
N ALA A 58 -8.88 -4.86 -3.20
CA ALA A 58 -7.44 -4.65 -3.30
C ALA A 58 -6.66 -5.44 -2.25
N TYR A 59 -7.15 -5.47 -1.01
CA TYR A 59 -6.55 -6.23 0.08
C TYR A 59 -6.56 -7.73 -0.23
N ALA A 60 -7.69 -8.27 -0.69
CA ALA A 60 -7.77 -9.67 -1.08
C ALA A 60 -6.74 -10.04 -2.16
N LYS A 61 -6.54 -9.17 -3.16
CA LYS A 61 -5.53 -9.35 -4.22
C LYS A 61 -4.09 -9.28 -3.74
N ALA A 62 -3.82 -8.64 -2.61
CA ALA A 62 -2.49 -8.51 -2.00
C ALA A 62 -2.29 -9.42 -0.77
N SER A 63 -3.30 -10.22 -0.41
CA SER A 63 -3.30 -11.04 0.80
C SER A 63 -2.63 -12.40 0.66
N ASP A 64 -2.22 -12.78 -0.56
CA ASP A 64 -1.51 -14.01 -0.86
C ASP A 64 -0.34 -14.20 0.11
N LYS A 65 -0.22 -15.41 0.63
CA LYS A 65 0.78 -15.78 1.62
C LYS A 65 2.02 -16.36 0.95
N VAL A 66 3.18 -15.92 1.42
CA VAL A 66 4.47 -16.47 1.02
C VAL A 66 5.26 -16.85 2.25
N ARG A 67 6.12 -17.87 2.10
CA ARG A 67 7.03 -18.30 3.15
C ARG A 67 8.19 -17.33 3.24
N VAL A 68 8.37 -16.75 4.42
CA VAL A 68 9.40 -15.76 4.72
C VAL A 68 10.32 -16.30 5.81
N PRO A 69 11.64 -16.24 5.65
CA PRO A 69 12.59 -16.58 6.71
C PRO A 69 12.27 -15.86 8.03
N VAL A 70 12.45 -16.55 9.16
CA VAL A 70 12.11 -16.03 10.49
C VAL A 70 12.80 -14.70 10.79
N GLU A 71 14.03 -14.52 10.34
CA GLU A 71 14.82 -13.30 10.51
C GLU A 71 14.13 -12.09 9.85
N ILE A 72 13.60 -12.30 8.64
CA ILE A 72 12.85 -11.28 7.90
C ILE A 72 11.48 -11.07 8.56
N ALA A 73 10.79 -12.15 8.93
CA ALA A 73 9.48 -12.06 9.59
C ALA A 73 9.52 -11.27 10.91
N LYS A 74 10.60 -11.42 11.70
CA LYS A 74 10.84 -10.63 12.91
C LYS A 74 11.00 -9.14 12.61
N LYS A 75 11.72 -8.77 11.55
CA LYS A 75 11.85 -7.37 11.10
C LYS A 75 10.50 -6.79 10.68
N LEU A 76 9.61 -7.62 10.15
CA LEU A 76 8.22 -7.26 9.82
C LEU A 76 7.30 -7.21 11.05
N GLY A 77 7.81 -7.49 12.26
CA GLY A 77 7.03 -7.50 13.49
C GLY A 77 6.07 -8.69 13.63
N LYS A 78 6.28 -9.76 12.85
CA LYS A 78 5.44 -10.96 12.92
C LYS A 78 5.81 -11.84 14.10
N GLU A 79 4.79 -12.29 14.81
CA GLU A 79 4.97 -13.27 15.87
C GLU A 79 5.29 -14.64 15.29
N VAL A 80 6.38 -15.23 15.77
CA VAL A 80 6.88 -16.53 15.31
C VAL A 80 6.32 -17.59 16.25
N ARG A 81 5.13 -18.12 15.95
CA ARG A 81 4.44 -19.03 16.88
C ARG A 81 4.79 -20.52 16.71
N GLU A 82 5.21 -21.01 15.55
CA GLU A 82 5.70 -22.40 15.40
C GLU A 82 6.73 -22.54 14.26
N TYR A 83 7.85 -23.21 14.51
CA TYR A 83 8.91 -23.46 13.52
C TYR A 83 8.60 -24.71 12.70
N ARG A 84 7.83 -24.59 11.63
CA ARG A 84 7.95 -25.55 10.52
C ARG A 84 8.96 -24.99 9.52
N GLN A 85 10.17 -25.55 9.51
CA GLN A 85 11.20 -25.28 8.50
C GLN A 85 11.82 -23.86 8.50
N GLY A 86 11.82 -23.15 9.65
CA GLY A 86 12.52 -21.86 9.77
C GLY A 86 11.88 -20.69 9.00
N CYS A 87 10.63 -20.85 8.55
CA CYS A 87 9.89 -19.82 7.83
C CYS A 87 8.55 -19.51 8.52
N VAL A 88 8.01 -18.32 8.27
CA VAL A 88 6.69 -17.84 8.70
C VAL A 88 5.92 -17.40 7.45
N GLU A 89 4.62 -17.65 7.41
CA GLU A 89 3.77 -17.14 6.33
C GLU A 89 3.47 -15.65 6.54
N CYS A 90 3.88 -14.82 5.59
CA CYS A 90 3.57 -13.40 5.55
C CYS A 90 2.75 -13.09 4.30
N SER A 91 1.88 -12.08 4.37
CA SER A 91 1.22 -11.59 3.16
C SER A 91 2.16 -10.72 2.34
N ILE A 92 1.84 -10.54 1.06
CA ILE A 92 2.55 -9.61 0.20
C ILE A 92 2.40 -8.17 0.71
N CYS A 93 1.24 -7.81 1.27
CA CYS A 93 1.06 -6.56 2.01
C CYS A 93 2.14 -6.34 3.08
N ASP A 94 2.44 -7.36 3.90
CA ASP A 94 3.43 -7.26 4.97
C ASP A 94 4.83 -6.99 4.42
N ILE A 95 5.20 -7.68 3.34
CA ILE A 95 6.52 -7.59 2.71
C ILE A 95 6.70 -6.22 2.07
N ILE A 96 5.72 -5.76 1.28
CA ILE A 96 5.80 -4.47 0.60
C ILE A 96 5.73 -3.33 1.60
N ALA A 97 4.87 -3.41 2.63
CA ALA A 97 4.85 -2.42 3.70
C ALA A 97 6.17 -2.37 4.47
N GLY A 98 6.74 -3.53 4.82
CA GLY A 98 8.03 -3.60 5.49
C GLY A 98 9.18 -3.04 4.67
N TYR A 99 9.17 -3.28 3.36
CA TYR A 99 10.15 -2.71 2.44
C TYR A 99 10.00 -1.19 2.34
N LEU A 100 8.78 -0.70 2.11
CA LEU A 100 8.51 0.72 2.00
C LEU A 100 8.73 1.46 3.32
N ASP A 101 8.60 0.80 4.48
CA ASP A 101 8.99 1.33 5.79
C ASP A 101 10.52 1.31 6.01
N GLY A 102 11.29 0.63 5.16
CA GLY A 102 12.74 0.46 5.33
C GLY A 102 13.14 -0.60 6.37
N LYS A 103 12.19 -1.45 6.79
CA LYS A 103 12.44 -2.56 7.76
C LYS A 103 13.19 -3.72 7.14
N ILE A 104 12.98 -3.96 5.85
CA ILE A 104 13.65 -5.00 5.06
C ILE A 104 14.26 -4.39 3.81
N THR A 105 15.35 -5.00 3.34
CA THR A 105 16.12 -4.57 2.18
C THR A 105 15.52 -5.09 0.88
N ILE A 106 15.94 -4.52 -0.24
CA ILE A 106 15.55 -5.01 -1.56
C ILE A 106 16.02 -6.46 -1.81
N GLU A 107 17.20 -6.85 -1.31
CA GLU A 107 17.70 -8.23 -1.46
C GLU A 107 16.85 -9.23 -0.70
N GLU A 108 16.36 -8.85 0.48
CA GLU A 108 15.39 -9.67 1.23
C GLU A 108 14.07 -9.80 0.46
N VAL A 109 13.54 -8.71 -0.11
CA VAL A 109 12.33 -8.76 -0.95
C VAL A 109 12.55 -9.66 -2.18
N LYS A 110 13.69 -9.54 -2.86
CA LYS A 110 14.04 -10.38 -4.02
C LYS A 110 14.09 -11.85 -3.65
N SER A 111 14.69 -12.19 -2.50
CA SER A 111 14.80 -13.58 -2.05
C SER A 111 13.44 -14.22 -1.75
N VAL A 112 12.50 -13.41 -1.22
CA VAL A 112 11.17 -13.85 -0.81
C VAL A 112 10.21 -13.91 -2.00
N LEU A 113 10.13 -12.85 -2.81
CA LEU A 113 9.16 -12.75 -3.90
C LEU A 113 9.66 -13.42 -5.19
N GLN A 114 10.97 -13.52 -5.39
CA GLN A 114 11.59 -14.20 -6.55
C GLN A 114 11.04 -13.73 -7.90
N GLY A 115 10.67 -12.45 -8.00
CA GLY A 115 10.08 -11.86 -9.22
C GLY A 115 8.68 -12.37 -9.55
N LYS A 116 7.94 -12.93 -8.58
CA LYS A 116 6.55 -13.38 -8.73
C LYS A 116 5.57 -12.36 -8.12
N PHE A 117 4.27 -12.62 -8.31
CA PHE A 117 3.17 -11.89 -7.69
C PHE A 117 3.02 -10.42 -8.15
N ASP A 118 3.30 -10.16 -9.42
CA ASP A 118 3.34 -8.82 -10.01
C ASP A 118 2.08 -8.00 -9.71
N GLU A 119 0.91 -8.62 -9.90
CA GLU A 119 -0.38 -8.01 -9.59
C GLU A 119 -0.49 -7.64 -8.11
N ALA A 120 -0.22 -8.58 -7.23
CA ALA A 120 -0.34 -8.39 -5.78
C ALA A 120 0.62 -7.33 -5.24
N VAL A 121 1.84 -7.24 -5.79
CA VAL A 121 2.80 -6.18 -5.44
C VAL A 121 2.23 -4.80 -5.78
N GLY A 122 1.60 -4.65 -6.95
CA GLY A 122 0.95 -3.40 -7.34
C GLY A 122 -0.22 -3.01 -6.42
N TYR A 123 -1.04 -3.98 -6.00
CA TYR A 123 -2.10 -3.75 -5.02
C TYR A 123 -1.55 -3.39 -3.64
N ALA A 124 -0.53 -4.10 -3.17
CA ALA A 124 0.09 -3.87 -1.87
C ALA A 124 0.72 -2.47 -1.77
N ALA A 125 1.41 -2.02 -2.81
CA ALA A 125 1.99 -0.67 -2.86
C ALA A 125 0.90 0.42 -2.82
N PHE A 126 -0.21 0.24 -3.55
CA PHE A 126 -1.35 1.16 -3.52
C PHE A 126 -2.03 1.21 -2.15
N LEU A 127 -2.24 0.05 -1.51
CA LEU A 127 -2.81 -0.05 -0.17
C LEU A 127 -1.92 0.64 0.85
N TYR A 128 -0.61 0.39 0.80
CA TYR A 128 0.35 1.06 1.68
C TYR A 128 0.28 2.58 1.53
N ALA A 129 0.29 3.08 0.29
CA ALA A 129 0.20 4.51 0.00
C ALA A 129 -1.08 5.14 0.58
N THR A 130 -2.21 4.45 0.40
CA THR A 130 -3.52 4.84 0.90
C THR A 130 -3.54 4.87 2.44
N VAL A 131 -3.09 3.80 3.08
CA VAL A 131 -3.10 3.64 4.54
C VAL A 131 -2.22 4.70 5.20
N GLN A 132 -0.98 4.87 4.72
CA GLN A 132 -0.06 5.85 5.28
C GLN A 132 -0.61 7.27 5.15
N TRP A 133 -1.18 7.61 4.00
CA TRP A 133 -1.80 8.92 3.79
C TRP A 133 -2.94 9.18 4.78
N LEU A 134 -3.86 8.22 4.91
CA LEU A 134 -4.98 8.34 5.83
C LEU A 134 -4.53 8.44 7.28
N ALA A 135 -3.53 7.64 7.68
CA ALA A 135 -3.01 7.68 9.04
C ALA A 135 -2.38 9.02 9.40
N GLN A 136 -1.74 9.69 8.44
CA GLN A 136 -1.03 10.95 8.68
C GLN A 136 -1.91 12.19 8.53
N HIS A 137 -2.90 12.15 7.63
CA HIS A 137 -3.61 13.36 7.19
C HIS A 137 -5.13 13.32 7.40
N CYS A 138 -5.74 12.15 7.58
CA CYS A 138 -7.18 12.07 7.75
C CYS A 138 -7.58 12.49 9.18
N PRO A 139 -8.49 13.47 9.34
CA PRO A 139 -8.89 13.95 10.66
C PRO A 139 -9.85 13.00 11.40
N VAL A 140 -10.29 11.92 10.75
CA VAL A 140 -11.14 10.90 11.38
C VAL A 140 -10.31 10.18 12.46
N PRO A 141 -10.64 10.28 13.76
CA PRO A 141 -9.75 9.87 14.85
C PRO A 141 -9.23 8.43 14.74
N ARG A 142 -10.06 7.50 14.24
CA ARG A 142 -9.71 6.09 14.09
C ARG A 142 -8.63 5.82 13.03
N MET A 143 -8.45 6.75 12.09
CA MET A 143 -7.47 6.62 11.01
C MET A 143 -6.04 6.81 11.49
N GLY A 144 -5.80 7.56 12.57
CA GLY A 144 -4.43 7.84 13.06
C GLY A 144 -3.61 6.60 13.46
N THR A 145 -4.25 5.45 13.63
CA THR A 145 -3.61 4.15 13.93
C THR A 145 -3.88 3.11 12.84
N LEU A 146 -4.25 3.55 11.64
CA LEU A 146 -4.54 2.68 10.50
C LEU A 146 -3.27 1.98 10.03
N THR A 147 -3.36 0.67 9.83
CA THR A 147 -2.36 -0.18 9.20
C THR A 147 -3.02 -0.94 8.07
N VAL A 148 -2.23 -1.58 7.20
CA VAL A 148 -2.79 -2.43 6.14
C VAL A 148 -3.57 -3.60 6.74
N GLU A 149 -3.14 -4.12 7.90
CA GLU A 149 -3.78 -5.25 8.60
C GLU A 149 -5.17 -4.91 9.16
N ASN A 150 -5.32 -3.73 9.77
CA ASN A 150 -6.58 -3.31 10.40
C ASN A 150 -7.45 -2.41 9.47
N LEU A 151 -7.04 -2.26 8.20
CA LEU A 151 -7.67 -1.37 7.24
C LEU A 151 -9.17 -1.62 7.12
N LEU A 152 -9.54 -2.87 6.83
CA LEU A 152 -10.93 -3.23 6.52
C LEU A 152 -11.83 -3.13 7.75
N GLU A 153 -11.34 -3.59 8.90
CA GLU A 153 -12.04 -3.46 10.19
C GLU A 153 -12.38 -1.98 10.43
N LYS A 154 -11.38 -1.10 10.41
CA LYS A 154 -11.57 0.31 10.74
C LYS A 154 -12.41 1.08 9.73
N ILE A 155 -12.24 0.81 8.44
CA ILE A 155 -13.02 1.50 7.40
C ILE A 155 -14.47 1.02 7.39
N SER A 156 -14.74 -0.24 7.70
CA SER A 156 -16.10 -0.79 7.72
C SER A 156 -16.97 -0.22 8.85
N GLU A 157 -16.34 0.28 9.92
CA GLU A 157 -17.04 0.87 11.06
C GLU A 157 -17.31 2.37 10.90
N LEU A 158 -16.88 2.99 9.81
CA LEU A 158 -17.08 4.42 9.59
C LEU A 158 -18.51 4.73 9.16
N SER A 159 -19.04 5.83 9.69
CA SER A 159 -20.30 6.40 9.21
C SER A 159 -20.17 6.90 7.77
N THR A 160 -21.30 7.10 7.09
CA THR A 160 -21.32 7.66 5.72
C THR A 160 -20.60 9.00 5.62
N THR A 161 -20.74 9.86 6.63
CA THR A 161 -20.07 11.17 6.68
C THR A 161 -18.56 11.03 6.81
N GLU A 162 -18.09 10.10 7.65
CA GLU A 162 -16.66 9.81 7.80
C GLU A 162 -16.08 9.19 6.52
N LEU A 163 -16.81 8.29 5.85
CA LEU A 163 -16.40 7.73 4.56
C LEU A 163 -16.28 8.82 3.49
N ALA A 164 -17.23 9.76 3.44
CA ALA A 164 -17.15 10.91 2.53
C ALA A 164 -15.92 11.79 2.83
N LEU A 165 -15.59 11.99 4.11
CA LEU A 165 -14.40 12.72 4.52
C LEU A 165 -13.11 11.99 4.13
N VAL A 166 -13.04 10.68 4.35
CA VAL A 166 -11.92 9.83 3.91
C VAL A 166 -11.71 9.97 2.41
N MET A 167 -12.75 9.86 1.59
CA MET A 167 -12.68 10.05 0.14
C MET A 167 -12.20 11.45 -0.25
N TYR A 168 -12.69 12.49 0.42
CA TYR A 168 -12.24 13.86 0.21
C TYR A 168 -10.73 14.02 0.45
N PHE A 169 -10.19 13.40 1.51
CA PHE A 169 -8.76 13.46 1.82
C PHE A 169 -7.91 12.63 0.87
N LEU A 170 -8.42 11.52 0.33
CA LEU A 170 -7.67 10.68 -0.60
C LEU A 170 -7.50 11.28 -1.99
N ARG A 171 -8.49 12.04 -2.47
CA ARG A 171 -8.53 12.51 -3.86
C ARG A 171 -7.28 13.29 -4.30
N PRO A 172 -6.71 14.24 -3.53
CA PRO A 172 -5.47 14.91 -3.91
C PRO A 172 -4.29 13.94 -4.04
N MET A 173 -4.17 12.99 -3.12
CA MET A 173 -3.11 11.97 -3.14
C MET A 173 -3.24 11.07 -4.36
N TYR A 174 -4.44 10.59 -4.70
CA TYR A 174 -4.64 9.75 -5.87
C TYR A 174 -4.36 10.46 -7.19
N ASN A 175 -4.70 11.74 -7.32
CA ASN A 175 -4.37 12.51 -8.52
C ASN A 175 -2.85 12.62 -8.71
N VAL A 176 -2.13 12.95 -7.65
CA VAL A 176 -0.66 13.06 -7.71
C VAL A 176 -0.01 11.70 -7.95
N LEU A 177 -0.47 10.66 -7.27
CA LEU A 177 0.08 9.31 -7.42
C LEU A 177 -0.11 8.79 -8.85
N LYS A 178 -1.27 9.04 -9.46
CA LYS A 178 -1.55 8.75 -10.87
C LYS A 178 -0.56 9.47 -11.79
N GLU A 179 -0.42 10.78 -11.66
CA GLU A 179 0.46 11.57 -12.53
C GLU A 179 1.94 11.15 -12.41
N LEU A 180 2.43 10.95 -11.18
CA LEU A 180 3.82 10.57 -10.96
C LEU A 180 4.10 9.14 -11.42
N THR A 181 3.20 8.19 -11.18
CA THR A 181 3.37 6.81 -11.67
C THR A 181 3.26 6.73 -13.20
N ASP A 182 2.46 7.60 -13.83
CA ASP A 182 2.42 7.75 -15.29
C ASP A 182 3.73 8.29 -15.86
N ALA A 183 4.28 9.34 -15.24
CA ALA A 183 5.55 9.90 -15.65
C ALA A 183 6.71 8.91 -15.47
N LYS A 184 6.66 8.10 -14.40
CA LYS A 184 7.76 7.20 -14.01
C LYS A 184 7.72 5.85 -14.72
N TYR A 185 6.54 5.25 -14.87
CA TYR A 185 6.34 3.88 -15.36
C TYR A 185 5.51 3.81 -16.65
N GLY A 186 5.36 4.94 -17.34
CA GLY A 186 4.51 5.06 -18.52
C GLY A 186 5.13 4.71 -19.87
N GLY A 187 6.45 4.55 -19.92
CA GLY A 187 7.23 4.16 -21.11
C GLY A 187 7.56 2.68 -21.16
#